data_AF-A0A386ZGT0-F1
#
_entry.id   AF-A0A386ZGT0-F1
#
_cell.length_a   1.000
_cell.length_b   1.000
_cell.length_c   1.000
_cell.angle_alpha   90.00
_cell.angle_beta   90.00
_cell.angle_gamma   90.00
#
_symmetry.space_group_name_H-M   'P 1'
#
loop_
_entity.id
_entity.type
_entity.pdbx_description
1 polymer ?
#
loop_
_entity_poly.entity_id
_entity_poly.type
_entity_poly.pdbx_seq_one_letter_code
_entity_poly.pdbx_strand_id
1 'polypeptide(L)'
;MSDDPDRIERQVIRDVLDTVDARLRELERRGWQLTVPRSHVYAAVLHMVIVSARASHRVPATLDRADILDAILDGIESADGSAADRLVDHTIKRYAVHVN
;
A
#
# COMPACT_ATOMS: atom_id res chain seq x y z
N MET A 1 -26.34 -4.63 16.73
CA MET A 1 -25.80 -3.73 15.68
C MET A 1 -24.32 -4.03 15.63
N SER A 2 -23.91 -4.89 14.68
CA SER A 2 -22.49 -5.24 14.49
C SER A 2 -21.77 -4.01 13.95
N ASP A 3 -21.01 -3.34 14.82
CA ASP A 3 -19.83 -2.61 14.36
C ASP A 3 -18.87 -3.70 13.88
N ASP A 4 -18.88 -3.88 12.56
CA ASP A 4 -18.54 -5.10 11.84
C ASP A 4 -17.02 -5.01 11.53
N PRO A 5 -16.13 -5.63 12.32
CA PRO A 5 -14.69 -5.57 12.08
C PRO A 5 -14.34 -6.00 10.64
N ASP A 6 -15.09 -6.94 10.07
CA ASP A 6 -15.00 -7.34 8.66
C ASP A 6 -15.35 -6.23 7.67
N ARG A 7 -16.22 -5.29 8.01
CA ARG A 7 -16.52 -4.12 7.16
C ARG A 7 -15.37 -3.13 7.18
N ILE A 8 -14.79 -2.88 8.36
CA ILE A 8 -13.62 -2.00 8.52
C ILE A 8 -12.44 -2.59 7.75
N GLU A 9 -12.16 -3.89 7.89
CA GLU A 9 -11.06 -4.54 7.16
C GLU A 9 -11.26 -4.51 5.65
N ARG A 10 -12.48 -4.76 5.15
CA ARG A 10 -12.77 -4.66 3.72
C ARG A 10 -12.62 -3.24 3.18
N GLN A 11 -12.95 -2.23 3.99
CA GLN A 11 -12.76 -0.84 3.63
C GLN A 11 -11.27 -0.50 3.56
N VAL A 12 -10.49 -0.88 4.57
CA VAL A 12 -9.03 -0.70 4.60
C VAL A 12 -8.35 -1.36 3.39
N ILE A 13 -8.72 -2.60 3.05
CA ILE A 13 -8.18 -3.30 1.88
C ILE A 13 -8.49 -2.51 0.59
N ARG A 14 -9.71 -1.99 0.46
CA ARG A 14 -10.11 -1.19 -0.70
C ARG A 14 -9.29 0.10 -0.79
N ASP A 15 -9.18 0.84 0.31
CA ASP A 15 -8.45 2.11 0.36
C ASP A 15 -6.95 1.92 0.04
N VAL A 16 -6.34 0.82 0.50
CA VAL A 16 -4.97 0.44 0.13
C VAL A 16 -4.86 0.20 -1.37
N LEU A 17 -5.77 -0.59 -1.95
CA LEU A 17 -5.75 -0.92 -3.38
C LEU A 17 -5.96 0.31 -4.25
N ASP A 18 -6.94 1.16 -3.92
CA ASP A 18 -7.24 2.38 -4.66
C ASP A 18 -6.08 3.37 -4.59
N THR A 19 -5.45 3.52 -3.42
CA THR A 19 -4.27 4.38 -3.26
C THR A 19 -3.06 3.87 -4.06
N VAL A 20 -2.79 2.56 -4.01
CA VAL A 20 -1.70 1.95 -4.80
C VAL A 20 -1.98 2.09 -6.29
N ASP A 21 -3.22 1.88 -6.74
CA ASP A 21 -3.61 2.05 -8.14
C ASP A 21 -3.41 3.49 -8.61
N ALA A 22 -3.80 4.48 -7.80
CA ALA A 22 -3.58 5.89 -8.10
C ALA A 22 -2.08 6.22 -8.23
N ARG A 23 -1.22 5.69 -7.35
CA ARG A 23 0.24 5.85 -7.43
C ARG A 23 0.82 5.19 -8.68
N LEU A 24 0.39 3.99 -9.03
CA LEU A 24 0.85 3.31 -10.25
C LEU A 24 0.47 4.09 -11.51
N ARG A 25 -0.75 4.63 -11.57
CA ARG A 25 -1.19 5.49 -12.68
C ARG A 25 -0.42 6.81 -12.75
N GLU A 26 -0.06 7.42 -11.62
CA GLU A 26 0.79 8.61 -11.59
C GLU A 26 2.20 8.31 -12.13
N LEU A 27 2.79 7.17 -11.75
CA LEU A 27 4.08 6.73 -12.28
C LEU A 27 4.04 6.48 -13.79
N GLU A 28 3.00 5.78 -14.26
CA GLU A 28 2.78 5.58 -15.70
C GLU A 28 2.61 6.91 -16.45
N ARG A 29 1.90 7.90 -15.87
CA ARG A 29 1.81 9.25 -16.43
C ARG A 29 3.15 9.99 -16.45
N ARG A 30 4.07 9.67 -15.55
CA ARG A 30 5.45 10.20 -15.51
C ARG A 30 6.41 9.46 -16.44
N GLY A 31 5.91 8.53 -17.27
CA GLY A 31 6.74 7.77 -18.23
C GLY A 31 7.37 6.50 -17.66
N TRP A 32 6.99 6.08 -16.45
CA TRP A 32 7.47 4.83 -15.87
C TRP A 32 6.62 3.65 -16.35
N GLN A 33 7.27 2.53 -16.69
CA GLN A 33 6.56 1.33 -17.10
C GLN A 33 6.74 0.22 -16.07
N LEU A 34 5.63 -0.43 -15.70
CA LEU A 34 5.67 -1.58 -14.82
C LEU A 34 6.28 -2.78 -15.54
N THR A 35 7.28 -3.40 -14.91
CA THR A 35 7.95 -4.62 -15.39
C THR A 35 7.16 -5.89 -15.09
N VAL A 36 6.15 -5.78 -14.23
CA VAL A 36 5.28 -6.87 -13.79
C VAL A 36 3.82 -6.45 -13.92
N PRO A 37 2.87 -7.41 -14.04
CA PRO A 37 1.45 -7.09 -14.02
C PRO A 37 1.04 -6.34 -12.75
N ARG A 38 0.08 -5.40 -12.86
CA ARG A 38 -0.45 -4.65 -11.71
C ARG A 38 -0.96 -5.54 -10.58
N SER A 39 -1.54 -6.70 -10.91
CA SER A 39 -1.97 -7.72 -9.94
C SER A 39 -0.83 -8.21 -9.03
N HIS A 40 0.40 -8.29 -9.56
CA HIS A 40 1.57 -8.66 -8.78
C HIS A 40 1.93 -7.58 -7.76
N VAL A 41 1.83 -6.30 -8.16
CA VAL A 41 2.09 -5.16 -7.27
C VAL A 41 1.06 -5.11 -6.15
N TYR A 42 -0.23 -5.26 -6.46
CA TYR A 42 -1.28 -5.32 -5.44
C TYR A 42 -1.05 -6.45 -4.43
N ALA A 43 -0.70 -7.65 -4.91
CA ALA A 43 -0.43 -8.79 -4.05
C ALA A 43 0.78 -8.55 -3.14
N ALA A 44 1.85 -7.94 -3.66
CA ALA A 44 3.04 -7.59 -2.88
C ALA A 44 2.72 -6.57 -1.78
N VAL A 45 1.98 -5.50 -2.11
CA VAL A 45 1.58 -4.48 -1.13
C VAL A 45 0.64 -5.07 -0.08
N LEU A 46 -0.38 -5.84 -0.48
CA LEU A 46 -1.28 -6.50 0.47
C LEU A 46 -0.53 -7.43 1.42
N HIS A 47 0.40 -8.23 0.89
CA HIS A 47 1.23 -9.10 1.73
C HIS A 47 2.04 -8.30 2.75
N MET A 48 2.58 -7.15 2.36
CA MET A 48 3.31 -6.25 3.25
C MET A 48 2.43 -5.66 4.36
N VAL A 49 1.20 -5.23 4.02
CA VAL A 49 0.20 -4.76 5.00
C VAL A 49 -0.14 -5.87 6.00
N ILE A 50 -0.39 -7.09 5.52
CA ILE A 50 -0.68 -8.25 6.37
C ILE A 50 0.50 -8.58 7.30
N VAL A 51 1.74 -8.55 6.80
CA VAL A 51 2.93 -8.77 7.61
C VAL A 51 3.08 -7.69 8.68
N SER A 52 2.85 -6.43 8.33
CA SER A 52 2.88 -5.31 9.29
C SER A 52 1.81 -5.45 10.36
N ALA A 53 0.57 -5.75 9.98
CA ALA A 53 -0.55 -5.96 10.92
C ALA A 53 -0.25 -7.12 11.91
N ARG A 54 0.39 -8.19 11.44
CA ARG A 54 0.81 -9.32 12.27
C ARG A 54 1.99 -8.99 13.19
N ALA A 55 2.90 -8.13 12.75
CA ALA A 55 4.06 -7.71 13.53
C ALA A 55 3.69 -6.82 14.73
N SER A 56 2.55 -6.11 14.68
CA SER A 56 2.12 -5.25 15.79
C SER A 56 1.63 -6.04 17.03
N HIS A 57 1.69 -7.38 17.03
CA HIS A 57 1.43 -8.31 18.15
C HIS A 57 0.14 -8.06 18.98
N ARG A 58 -0.80 -7.26 18.48
CA ARG A 58 -2.09 -6.98 19.12
C ARG A 58 -3.15 -7.94 18.59
N VAL A 59 -3.86 -8.59 19.50
CA VAL A 59 -5.03 -9.42 19.16
C VAL A 59 -6.29 -8.59 19.41
N PRO A 60 -7.22 -8.50 18.45
CA PRO A 60 -7.14 -9.04 17.09
C PRO A 60 -6.19 -8.21 16.20
N ALA A 61 -5.49 -8.90 15.29
CA ALA A 61 -4.57 -8.30 14.33
C ALA A 61 -5.36 -7.72 13.15
N THR A 62 -6.10 -6.64 13.40
CA THR A 62 -6.92 -5.97 12.39
C THR A 62 -6.05 -5.12 11.48
N LEU A 63 -6.31 -5.16 10.16
CA LEU A 63 -5.56 -4.42 9.14
C LEU A 63 -5.57 -2.89 9.37
N ASP A 64 -6.64 -2.36 9.97
CA ASP A 64 -6.78 -0.97 10.42
C ASP A 64 -5.65 -0.49 11.34
N ARG A 65 -4.99 -1.40 12.05
CA ARG A 65 -3.92 -1.08 13.00
C ARG A 65 -2.52 -1.31 12.44
N ALA A 66 -2.38 -1.55 11.14
CA ALA A 66 -1.08 -1.74 10.53
C ALA A 66 -0.35 -0.40 10.45
N ASP A 67 0.83 -0.30 11.07
CA ASP A 67 1.66 0.93 11.05
C ASP A 67 2.04 1.39 9.62
N ILE A 68 2.03 0.46 8.65
CA ILE A 68 2.26 0.78 7.24
C ILE A 68 1.05 1.43 6.54
N LEU A 69 -0.15 1.32 7.12
CA LEU A 69 -1.37 1.83 6.52
C LEU A 69 -1.34 3.36 6.42
N ASP A 70 -0.94 4.04 7.50
CA ASP A 70 -0.75 5.49 7.49
C ASP A 70 0.23 5.92 6.39
N ALA A 71 1.34 5.21 6.21
CA ALA A 71 2.30 5.55 5.15
C ALA A 71 1.78 5.32 3.72
N ILE A 72 0.94 4.30 3.51
CA ILE A 72 0.30 4.06 2.21
C ILE A 72 -0.74 5.16 1.94
N LEU A 73 -1.52 5.54 2.94
CA LEU A 73 -2.61 6.52 2.80
C LEU A 73 -2.08 7.98 2.76
N ASP A 74 -1.03 8.32 3.50
CA ASP A 74 -0.47 9.70 3.59
C ASP A 74 0.44 10.09 2.42
N GLY A 75 1.05 9.15 1.70
CA GLY A 75 2.04 9.46 0.66
C GLY A 75 1.48 10.10 -0.62
N ILE A 76 0.29 10.71 -0.54
CA ILE A 76 -0.23 11.66 -1.53
C ILE A 76 0.15 13.13 -1.17
N GLU A 77 0.44 13.44 0.10
CA GLU A 77 0.62 14.83 0.57
C GLU A 77 2.02 15.21 1.12
N SER A 78 2.92 14.27 1.43
CA SER A 78 4.22 14.63 2.05
C SER A 78 5.45 14.21 1.25
N ALA A 79 6.25 15.21 0.87
CA ALA A 79 7.60 15.06 0.30
C ALA A 79 8.65 14.59 1.32
N ASP A 80 8.29 14.51 2.60
CA ASP A 80 9.11 14.00 3.70
C ASP A 80 8.57 12.63 4.17
N GLY A 81 8.71 11.62 3.30
CA GLY A 81 8.14 10.28 3.51
C GLY A 81 8.74 9.55 4.72
N SER A 82 7.87 8.99 5.56
CA SER A 82 8.20 8.01 6.61
C SER A 82 9.06 6.86 6.07
N ALA A 83 9.82 6.18 6.94
CA ALA A 83 10.61 4.99 6.57
C ALA A 83 9.76 3.92 5.87
N ALA A 84 8.47 3.83 6.20
CA ALA A 84 7.50 2.95 5.54
C ALA A 84 7.11 3.43 4.13
N ASP A 85 6.96 4.75 3.91
CA ASP A 85 6.69 5.32 2.59
C ASP A 85 7.88 5.11 1.64
N ARG A 86 9.12 5.24 2.14
CA ARG A 86 10.33 4.88 1.39
C ARG A 86 10.36 3.39 1.01
N LEU A 87 9.79 2.51 1.84
CA LEU A 87 9.76 1.07 1.60
C LEU A 87 8.73 0.69 0.54
N VAL A 88 7.59 1.38 0.52
CA VAL A 88 6.57 1.25 -0.53
C VAL A 88 7.09 1.83 -1.85
N ASP A 89 7.66 3.03 -1.84
CA ASP A 89 8.28 3.65 -3.02
C ASP A 89 9.42 2.80 -3.57
N HIS A 90 10.29 2.27 -2.70
CA HIS A 90 11.35 1.34 -3.11
C HIS A 90 10.79 0.04 -3.70
N THR A 91 9.69 -0.49 -3.16
CA THR A 91 9.04 -1.70 -3.70
C THR A 91 8.44 -1.42 -5.06
N ILE A 92 7.77 -0.28 -5.23
CA ILE A 92 7.18 0.10 -6.52
C ILE A 92 8.29 0.39 -7.54
N LYS A 93 9.35 1.11 -7.18
CA LYS A 93 10.53 1.35 -8.03
C LYS A 93 11.29 0.07 -8.38
N ARG A 94 11.30 -0.94 -7.51
CA ARG A 94 11.88 -2.25 -7.82
C ARG A 94 11.17 -2.93 -8.98
N TYR A 95 9.88 -2.64 -9.16
CA TYR A 95 9.04 -3.22 -10.21
C TYR A 95 8.73 -2.25 -11.36
N ALA A 96 9.25 -1.02 -11.33
CA ALA A 96 9.04 -0.01 -12.34
C ALA A 96 10.38 0.40 -12.96
N VAL A 97 10.46 0.39 -14.28
CA VAL A 97 11.61 0.94 -15.00
C VAL A 97 11.21 2.25 -15.66
N HIS A 98 12.09 3.25 -15.57
CA HIS A 98 11.90 4.50 -16.29
C HIS A 98 12.12 4.23 -17.77
N VAL A 99 11.08 4.44 -18.59
CA VAL A 99 11.20 4.34 -20.04
C VAL A 99 11.36 5.77 -20.54
N ASN A 100 12.57 6.06 -21.01
CA ASN A 100 12.97 7.36 -21.52
C ASN A 100 12.35 7.62 -22.90
#